data_AF-A0A538EV13-F1
#
_entry.id   AF-A0A538EV13-F1
#
_cell.length_a   1.000
_cell.length_b   1.000
_cell.length_c   1.000
_cell.angle_alpha   90.00
_cell.angle_beta   90.00
_cell.angle_gamma   90.00
#
_symmetry.space_group_name_H-M   'P 1'
#
loop_
_entity.id
_entity.type
_entity.pdbx_description
1 polymer ?
#
loop_
_entity_poly.entity_id
_entity_poly.type
_entity_poly.pdbx_seq_one_letter_code
_entity_poly.pdbx_strand_id
1 'polypeptide(L)' 'MSVLSLQRDVDDLVLQLKGLVHVRALLETHGASAAELDAHTNEIARIRAELANRVKVSS' A
#
# COMPACT_ATOMS: atom_id res chain seq x y z
N MET A 1 -12.53 -2.00 -18.73
CA MET A 1 -12.50 -2.43 -17.31
C MET A 1 -13.90 -2.22 -16.74
N SER A 2 -14.46 -3.14 -15.97
CA SER A 2 -15.78 -2.95 -15.35
C SER A 2 -15.65 -2.14 -14.06
N VAL A 3 -16.66 -1.36 -13.69
CA VAL A 3 -16.67 -0.63 -12.41
C VAL A 3 -16.49 -1.58 -11.23
N LEU A 4 -17.08 -2.78 -11.30
CA LEU A 4 -16.95 -3.81 -10.26
C LEU A 4 -15.55 -4.46 -10.20
N SER A 5 -14.79 -4.47 -11.31
CA SER A 5 -13.40 -4.93 -11.26
C SER A 5 -12.49 -3.85 -10.69
N LEU A 6 -12.73 -2.59 -11.04
CA LEU A 6 -11.97 -1.46 -10.48
C LEU A 6 -12.16 -1.32 -8.97
N GLN A 7 -13.40 -1.45 -8.47
CA GLN A 7 -13.67 -1.35 -7.04
C GLN A 7 -12.89 -2.43 -6.25
N ARG A 8 -12.86 -3.66 -6.76
CA ARG A 8 -12.08 -4.75 -6.15
C ARG A 8 -10.58 -4.46 -6.17
N ASP A 9 -10.04 -3.97 -7.29
CA ASP A 9 -8.62 -3.59 -7.38
C ASP A 9 -8.27 -2.51 -6.34
N VAL A 10 -9.15 -1.52 -6.14
CA VAL A 10 -8.97 -0.47 -5.13
C VAL A 10 -9.05 -1.04 -3.72
N ASP A 11 -10.03 -1.89 -3.43
CA ASP A 11 -10.20 -2.51 -2.11
C ASP A 11 -9.01 -3.39 -1.74
N ASP A 12 -8.48 -4.17 -2.70
CA ASP A 12 -7.30 -5.02 -2.52
C ASP A 12 -6.05 -4.18 -2.23
N LEU A 13 -5.84 -3.10 -2.99
CA LEU A 13 -4.72 -2.18 -2.78
C LEU A 13 -4.83 -1.45 -1.43
N VAL A 14 -6.04 -1.08 -0.99
CA VAL A 14 -6.27 -0.50 0.33
C VAL A 14 -5.97 -1.50 1.43
N LEU A 15 -6.39 -2.76 1.28
CA LEU A 15 -6.09 -3.82 2.23
C LEU A 15 -4.59 -4.06 2.34
N GLN A 16 -3.89 -4.16 1.21
CA GLN A 16 -2.43 -4.30 1.15
C GLN A 16 -1.73 -3.13 1.84
N LEU A 17 -2.16 -1.89 1.56
CA LEU A 17 -1.58 -0.69 2.17
C LEU A 17 -1.70 -0.71 3.70
N LYS A 18 -2.88 -1.08 4.23
CA LYS A 18 -3.08 -1.20 5.68
C LYS A 18 -2.15 -2.26 6.28
N GLY A 19 -2.03 -3.41 5.63
CA GLY A 19 -1.12 -4.47 6.05
C GLY A 19 0.33 -3.99 6.13
N LEU A 20 0.83 -3.34 5.08
CA LEU A 20 2.20 -2.81 5.04
C LEU A 20 2.47 -1.77 6.13
N VAL A 21 1.52 -0.86 6.38
CA VAL A 21 1.64 0.14 7.45
C VAL A 21 1.76 -0.54 8.82
N HIS A 22 0.93 -1.56 9.08
CA HIS A 22 0.99 -2.32 10.33
C HIS A 22 2.30 -3.10 10.47
N VAL A 23 2.75 -3.80 9.43
CA VAL A 23 4.01 -4.55 9.46
C VAL A 23 5.20 -3.61 9.68
N ARG A 24 5.25 -2.46 9.00
CA ARG A 24 6.32 -1.47 9.21
C ARG A 24 6.36 -1.00 10.67
N ALA A 25 5.20 -0.72 11.27
CA ALA A 25 5.13 -0.27 12.67
C ALA A 25 5.56 -1.37 13.65
N LEU A 26 5.23 -2.63 13.38
CA LEU A 26 5.69 -3.78 14.17
C LEU A 26 7.22 -3.96 14.06
N LEU A 27 7.76 -3.87 12.85
CA LEU A 27 9.21 -3.94 12.61
C LEU A 27 9.95 -2.83 13.36
N GLU A 28 9.44 -1.60 13.32
CA GLU A 28 10.01 -0.46 14.04
C GLU A 28 9.98 -0.70 15.55
N THR A 29 8.86 -1.21 16.08
CA THR A 29 8.73 -1.56 17.51
C THR A 29 9.70 -2.66 17.93
N HIS A 30 10.01 -3.60 17.03
CA HIS A 30 10.95 -4.71 17.29
C HIS A 30 12.41 -4.37 16.98
N GLY A 31 12.72 -3.12 16.60
CA GLY A 31 14.08 -2.67 16.34
C GLY A 31 14.67 -3.18 15.04
N ALA A 32 13.84 -3.39 14.00
CA ALA A 32 14.31 -3.72 12.66
C ALA A 32 15.28 -2.65 12.13
N SER A 33 16.16 -3.07 11.22
CA SER A 33 17.16 -2.19 10.63
C SER A 33 16.52 -1.08 9.80
N ALA A 34 17.24 0.03 9.63
CA ALA A 34 16.80 1.12 8.76
C ALA A 34 16.50 0.62 7.34
N ALA A 35 17.30 -0.30 6.80
CA ALA A 35 17.09 -0.87 5.47
C ALA A 35 15.76 -1.65 5.35
N GLU A 36 15.36 -2.40 6.39
CA GLU A 36 14.08 -3.12 6.42
C GLU A 36 12.90 -2.14 6.50
N LEU A 37 13.02 -1.10 7.33
CA LEU A 37 12.00 -0.05 7.43
C LEU A 37 11.88 0.76 6.13
N ASP A 38 12.99 1.04 5.45
CA ASP A 38 13.03 1.75 4.18
C ASP A 38 12.39 0.92 3.06
N ALA A 39 12.66 -0.40 3.02
CA ALA A 39 12.02 -1.29 2.07
C ALA A 39 10.48 -1.24 2.20
N HIS A 40 9.96 -1.26 3.43
CA HIS A 40 8.52 -1.18 3.68
C HIS A 40 7.97 0.22 3.37
N THR A 41 8.72 1.27 3.68
CA THR A 41 8.35 2.66 3.39
C THR A 41 8.24 2.89 1.87
N ASN A 42 9.19 2.37 1.10
CA ASN A 42 9.19 2.46 -0.36
C ASN A 42 8.01 1.69 -0.97
N GLU A 43 7.70 0.51 -0.45
CA GLU A 43 6.56 -0.27 -0.94
C GLU A 43 5.22 0.41 -0.61
N ILE A 44 5.07 0.99 0.60
CA ILE A 44 3.92 1.81 0.97
C ILE A 44 3.75 2.98 -0.01
N ALA A 45 4.83 3.67 -0.37
CA ALA A 45 4.78 4.78 -1.31
C ALA A 45 4.35 4.31 -2.71
N ARG A 46 4.86 3.15 -3.17
CA ARG A 46 4.46 2.54 -4.45
C ARG A 46 2.97 2.23 -4.49
N ILE A 47 2.43 1.58 -3.46
CA ILE A 47 0.99 1.24 -3.38
C ILE A 47 0.12 2.50 -3.33
N ARG A 48 0.54 3.55 -2.60
CA ARG A 48 -0.16 4.84 -2.60
C ARG A 48 -0.22 5.47 -3.99
N ALA A 49 0.89 5.42 -4.74
CA ALA A 49 0.93 5.92 -6.11
C ALA A 49 -0.01 5.13 -7.04
N GLU A 50 -0.04 3.80 -6.90
CA GLU A 50 -0.94 2.95 -7.67
C GLU A 50 -2.42 3.23 -7.35
N LEU A 51 -2.77 3.36 -6.07
CA LEU A 51 -4.12 3.77 -5.64
C LEU A 51 -4.53 5.10 -6.26
N ALA A 52 -3.65 6.10 -6.21
CA ALA A 52 -3.91 7.41 -6.79
C ALA A 52 -4.15 7.32 -8.31
N ASN A 53 -3.42 6.45 -9.02
CA ASN A 53 -3.63 6.22 -10.44
C ASN A 53 -4.99 5.57 -10.71
N ARG A 54 -5.37 4.55 -9.94
CA ARG A 54 -6.65 3.84 -10.10
C ARG A 54 -7.86 4.75 -9.89
N VAL A 55 -7.81 5.62 -8.88
CA VAL A 55 -8.88 6.58 -8.59
C VAL A 55 -8.96 7.68 -9.66
N LYS A 56 -7.83 8.14 -10.20
CA LYS A 56 -7.81 9.14 -11.28
C LYS A 56 -8.37 8.60 -12.60
N VAL A 57 -8.09 7.34 -12.92
CA VAL A 57 -8.57 6.69 -14.15
C VAL A 57 -10.08 6.45 -14.13
N SER A 58 -10.70 6.51 -12.95
CA SER A 58 -12.14 6.32 -12.77
C SER A 58 -12.95 7.61 -12.62
N SER A 59 -12.28 8.76 -12.66
CA SER A 59 -12.88 10.11 -12.62
C SER A 59 -13.23 10.57 -14.01
#